data_AF-A0ABD2S781-F1
#
_entry.id   AF-A0ABD2S781-F1
#
_cell.length_a   1.000
_cell.length_b   1.000
_cell.length_c   1.000
_cell.angle_alpha   90.00
_cell.angle_beta   90.00
_cell.angle_gamma   90.00
#
_symmetry.space_group_name_H-M   'P 1'
#
loop_
_entity.id
_entity.type
_entity.pdbx_description
1 polymer ?
#
loop_
_entity_poly.entity_id
_entity_poly.type
_entity_poly.pdbx_seq_one_letter_code
_entity_poly.pdbx_strand_id
1 'polypeptide(L)'
;IHLKFHAFGNRSFIFLFQATMTSSNCRFLLKNGLILNLAENPSVTTLLEAHQGAYTTTRTHSDGSLLLFWERHMSRLSNSLRILLNSNPELLFNSEACRVPFSFVSTKPTMWDSLVQSLVDDSMRKALPLVLDKRRSGEELAITCLVSGNVDSLEELEEKFSTAFDVYVHVGSYVPPLFGIHQNGARLAVVGRGRRVANAKYSDWVR
;
A
#
# COMPACT_ATOMS: atom_id res chain seq x y z
N ILE A 1 -29.89 -1.33 25.57
CA ILE A 1 -29.96 -2.80 25.43
C ILE A 1 -31.42 -3.17 25.38
N HIS A 2 -31.97 -3.51 24.21
CA HIS A 2 -33.37 -3.92 24.09
C HIS A 2 -33.39 -5.32 23.48
N LEU A 3 -33.75 -6.32 24.29
CA LEU A 3 -33.94 -7.70 23.88
C LEU A 3 -35.35 -7.86 23.32
N LYS A 4 -35.49 -8.31 22.07
CA LYS A 4 -36.75 -8.84 21.55
C LYS A 4 -36.58 -10.35 21.40
N PHE A 5 -37.46 -11.08 22.09
CA PHE A 5 -37.55 -12.53 22.03
C PHE A 5 -38.63 -12.91 21.02
N HIS A 6 -38.29 -13.76 20.05
CA HIS A 6 -39.28 -14.56 19.33
C HIS A 6 -38.96 -16.03 19.55
N ALA A 7 -39.94 -16.78 20.06
CA ALA A 7 -39.84 -18.20 20.27
C ALA A 7 -40.41 -18.94 19.05
N PHE A 8 -39.60 -19.80 18.44
CA PHE A 8 -40.07 -20.98 17.72
C PHE A 8 -39.18 -22.16 18.10
N GLY A 9 -39.82 -23.31 18.35
CA GLY A 9 -39.30 -24.39 19.18
C GLY A 9 -38.25 -25.31 18.56
N ASN A 10 -37.69 -26.10 19.47
CA ASN A 10 -36.82 -27.27 19.35
C ASN A 10 -35.40 -27.09 18.77
N ARG A 11 -34.48 -26.93 19.74
CA ARG A 11 -33.09 -27.43 19.76
C ARG A 11 -32.18 -26.95 18.63
N SER A 12 -31.76 -25.69 18.74
CA SER A 12 -30.36 -25.24 18.63
C SER A 12 -30.32 -23.74 18.93
N PHE A 13 -29.62 -23.34 19.99
CA PHE A 13 -29.29 -21.93 20.19
C PHE A 13 -28.19 -21.58 19.20
N ILE A 14 -28.56 -21.10 18.02
CA ILE A 14 -27.62 -20.43 17.14
C ILE A 14 -27.48 -19.02 17.71
N PHE A 15 -26.41 -18.80 18.48
CA PHE A 15 -25.90 -17.46 18.68
C PHE A 15 -25.36 -16.99 17.33
N LEU A 16 -26.21 -16.33 16.55
CA LEU A 16 -25.74 -15.45 15.51
C LEU A 16 -25.11 -14.26 16.25
N PHE A 17 -23.84 -14.41 16.65
CA PHE A 17 -22.98 -13.24 16.76
C PHE A 17 -22.80 -12.74 15.33
N GLN A 18 -23.79 -11.98 14.85
CA GLN A 18 -23.48 -10.90 13.95
C GLN A 18 -22.70 -9.92 14.82
N ALA A 19 -21.41 -10.17 14.99
CA ALA A 19 -20.49 -9.09 15.25
C ALA A 19 -20.70 -8.17 14.06
N THR A 20 -21.55 -7.17 14.23
CA THR A 20 -21.41 -5.91 13.53
C THR A 20 -20.04 -5.37 13.95
N MET A 21 -18.96 -6.00 13.46
CA MET A 21 -17.73 -5.28 13.19
C MET A 21 -18.17 -4.28 12.14
N THR A 22 -18.64 -3.14 12.63
CA THR A 22 -18.65 -1.92 11.85
C THR A 22 -17.20 -1.77 11.43
N SER A 23 -16.85 -2.18 10.21
CA SER A 23 -15.50 -1.93 9.70
C SER A 23 -15.30 -0.44 9.85
N SER A 24 -14.34 0.01 10.66
CA SER A 24 -14.05 1.42 10.64
C SER A 24 -13.71 1.80 9.21
N ASN A 25 -14.25 2.90 8.72
CA ASN A 25 -13.80 3.52 7.48
C ASN A 25 -12.47 4.25 7.72
N CYS A 26 -11.55 3.64 8.47
CA CYS A 26 -10.21 4.16 8.69
C CYS A 26 -9.41 3.94 7.41
N ARG A 27 -9.62 4.84 6.46
CA ARG A 27 -8.97 4.81 5.16
C ARG A 27 -8.41 6.18 4.82
N PHE A 28 -7.14 6.21 4.47
CA PHE A 28 -6.40 7.43 4.18
C PHE A 28 -5.53 7.21 2.96
N LEU A 29 -5.40 8.26 2.16
CA LEU A 29 -4.41 8.34 1.10
C LEU A 29 -3.59 9.60 1.28
N LEU A 30 -2.27 9.44 1.33
CA LEU A 30 -1.33 10.55 1.41
C LEU A 30 -0.41 10.54 0.20
N LYS A 31 -0.07 11.72 -0.31
CA LYS A 31 0.97 11.95 -1.32
C LYS A 31 2.07 12.80 -0.71
N ASN A 32 3.30 12.30 -0.67
CA ASN A 32 4.47 12.97 -0.06
C ASN A 32 4.20 13.42 1.39
N GLY A 33 3.37 12.65 2.10
CA GLY A 33 2.92 12.91 3.46
C GLY A 33 1.85 14.00 3.63
N LEU A 34 1.30 14.54 2.53
CA LEU A 34 0.11 15.39 2.55
C LEU A 34 -1.13 14.54 2.32
N ILE A 35 -2.20 14.75 3.11
CA ILE A 35 -3.47 14.08 2.88
C ILE A 35 -4.03 14.53 1.54
N LEU A 36 -4.31 13.58 0.65
CA LEU A 36 -5.08 13.86 -0.55
C LEU A 36 -6.55 13.97 -0.14
N ASN A 37 -7.10 15.19 -0.28
CA ASN A 37 -8.48 15.49 0.07
C ASN A 37 -9.42 14.97 -1.04
N LEU A 38 -9.47 13.65 -1.21
CA LEU A 38 -10.42 12.99 -2.09
C LEU A 38 -11.70 12.76 -1.28
N ALA A 39 -12.82 13.32 -1.76
CA ALA A 39 -14.14 13.19 -1.12
C ALA A 39 -14.55 11.72 -0.87
N GLU A 40 -13.94 10.79 -1.61
CA GLU A 40 -14.03 9.35 -1.43
C GLU A 40 -12.61 8.82 -1.21
N ASN A 41 -12.21 8.56 0.03
CA ASN A 41 -10.92 7.90 0.33
C ASN A 41 -10.80 6.63 -0.54
N PRO A 42 -9.94 6.60 -1.58
CA PRO A 42 -10.01 5.59 -2.62
C PRO A 42 -9.51 4.25 -2.09
N SER A 43 -10.06 3.16 -2.61
CA SER A 43 -9.57 1.82 -2.26
C SER A 43 -8.11 1.64 -2.71
N VAL A 44 -7.40 0.67 -2.12
CA VAL A 44 -6.05 0.32 -2.56
C VAL A 44 -6.01 -0.07 -4.04
N THR A 45 -7.04 -0.75 -4.54
CA THR A 45 -7.16 -1.10 -5.96
C THR A 45 -7.25 0.15 -6.82
N THR A 46 -8.12 1.09 -6.45
CA THR A 46 -8.28 2.38 -7.14
C THR A 46 -6.97 3.18 -7.16
N LEU A 47 -6.21 3.18 -6.06
CA LEU A 47 -4.87 3.80 -6.03
C LEU A 47 -3.94 3.17 -7.07
N LEU A 48 -3.84 1.84 -7.06
CA LEU A 48 -2.92 1.09 -7.94
C LEU A 48 -3.36 1.14 -9.40
N GLU A 49 -4.66 1.26 -9.68
CA GLU A 49 -5.16 1.47 -11.03
C GLU A 49 -4.85 2.89 -11.52
N ALA A 50 -4.98 3.90 -10.65
CA ALA A 50 -4.83 5.30 -11.02
C ALA A 50 -3.37 5.78 -11.13
N HIS A 51 -2.44 5.14 -10.42
CA HIS A 51 -1.04 5.61 -10.35
C HIS A 51 -0.08 4.50 -10.74
N GLN A 52 0.83 4.81 -11.67
CA GLN A 52 1.96 3.96 -12.01
C GLN A 52 3.04 4.01 -10.94
N GLY A 53 3.83 2.95 -10.79
CA GLY A 53 4.86 2.91 -9.76
C GLY A 53 5.18 1.53 -9.22
N ALA A 54 6.30 1.44 -8.49
CA ALA A 54 6.63 0.30 -7.66
C ALA A 54 5.80 0.33 -6.37
N TYR A 55 5.37 -0.84 -5.86
CA TYR A 55 4.60 -0.84 -4.61
C TYR A 55 4.87 -2.02 -3.67
N THR A 56 4.63 -1.76 -2.38
CA THR A 56 4.66 -2.77 -1.32
C THR A 56 3.49 -2.59 -0.38
N THR A 57 3.00 -3.70 0.17
CA THR A 57 1.91 -3.70 1.14
C THR A 57 2.37 -4.47 2.36
N THR A 58 2.31 -3.84 3.52
CA THR A 58 2.50 -4.45 4.83
C THR A 58 1.23 -4.30 5.66
N ARG A 59 1.23 -4.87 6.86
CA ARG A 59 0.18 -4.69 7.85
C ARG A 59 0.78 -4.43 9.22
N THR A 60 -0.03 -3.86 10.09
CA THR A 60 0.31 -3.74 11.50
C THR A 60 -0.06 -4.99 12.28
N HIS A 61 0.49 -5.10 13.49
CA HIS A 61 0.17 -6.10 14.50
C HIS A 61 0.24 -5.49 15.90
N SER A 62 -0.25 -6.23 16.90
CA SER A 62 -0.23 -5.86 18.31
C SER A 62 -0.97 -4.55 18.56
N ASP A 63 -2.24 -4.50 18.16
CA ASP A 63 -3.07 -3.29 18.19
C ASP A 63 -2.38 -2.15 17.43
N GLY A 64 -1.86 -2.47 16.25
CA GLY A 64 -1.09 -1.63 15.35
C GLY A 64 0.12 -0.85 15.89
N SER A 65 0.69 -1.31 17.00
CA SER A 65 1.96 -0.80 17.53
C SER A 65 3.19 -1.27 16.73
N LEU A 66 3.06 -2.35 15.94
CA LEU A 66 4.17 -2.95 15.20
C LEU A 66 3.86 -3.04 13.70
N LEU A 67 4.80 -2.61 12.86
CA LEU A 67 4.77 -2.88 11.41
C LEU A 67 5.46 -4.20 11.11
N LEU A 68 4.77 -5.14 10.47
CA LEU A 68 5.34 -6.44 10.18
C LEU A 68 6.37 -6.36 9.04
N PHE A 69 7.57 -6.91 9.31
CA PHE A 69 8.63 -7.08 8.32
C PHE A 69 9.00 -5.80 7.53
N TRP A 70 8.92 -4.62 8.17
CA TRP A 70 9.07 -3.32 7.50
C TRP A 70 10.32 -3.24 6.62
N GLU A 71 11.48 -3.60 7.17
CA GLU A 71 12.76 -3.58 6.44
C GLU A 71 12.73 -4.44 5.16
N ARG A 72 12.13 -5.64 5.25
CA ARG A 72 11.93 -6.52 4.10
C ARG A 72 11.01 -5.87 3.06
N HIS A 73 9.95 -5.20 3.49
CA HIS A 73 9.04 -4.49 2.60
C HIS A 73 9.71 -3.32 1.89
N MET A 74 10.60 -2.58 2.58
CA MET A 74 11.39 -1.47 2.00
C MET A 74 12.43 -1.99 1.00
N SER A 75 13.20 -3.02 1.36
CA SER A 75 14.16 -3.63 0.43
C SER A 75 13.47 -4.17 -0.83
N ARG A 76 12.29 -4.78 -0.68
CA ARG A 76 11.49 -5.26 -1.83
C ARG A 76 10.97 -4.12 -2.71
N LEU A 77 10.60 -3.00 -2.10
CA LEU A 77 10.15 -1.80 -2.80
C LEU A 77 11.30 -1.14 -3.58
N SER A 78 12.44 -0.92 -2.93
CA SER A 78 13.68 -0.42 -3.53
C SER A 78 14.13 -1.28 -4.71
N ASN A 79 14.15 -2.61 -4.53
CA ASN A 79 14.47 -3.53 -5.61
C ASN A 79 13.49 -3.42 -6.78
N SER A 80 12.17 -3.32 -6.51
CA SER A 80 11.16 -3.16 -7.56
C SER A 80 11.35 -1.85 -8.31
N LEU A 81 11.58 -0.74 -7.61
CA LEU A 81 11.83 0.57 -8.20
C LEU A 81 13.06 0.54 -9.12
N ARG A 82 14.19 0.03 -8.61
CA ARG A 82 15.44 -0.11 -9.38
C ARG A 82 15.24 -0.97 -10.62
N ILE A 83 14.55 -2.09 -10.51
CA ILE A 83 14.30 -2.99 -11.65
C ILE A 83 13.47 -2.27 -12.72
N LEU A 84 12.42 -1.54 -12.32
CA LEU A 84 11.58 -0.80 -13.26
C LEU A 84 12.36 0.33 -13.93
N LEU A 85 13.14 1.13 -13.19
CA LEU A 85 13.99 2.17 -13.74
C LEU A 85 14.94 1.64 -14.82
N ASN A 86 15.52 0.46 -14.60
CA ASN A 86 16.48 -0.13 -15.54
C ASN A 86 15.81 -0.80 -16.74
N SER A 87 14.61 -1.38 -16.57
CA SER A 87 14.03 -2.29 -17.56
C SER A 87 12.84 -1.70 -18.32
N ASN A 88 11.97 -0.95 -17.62
CA ASN A 88 10.71 -0.41 -18.13
C ASN A 88 10.38 0.90 -17.39
N PRO A 89 11.17 1.97 -17.56
CA PRO A 89 10.96 3.21 -16.83
C PRO A 89 9.63 3.89 -17.15
N GLU A 90 9.02 3.58 -18.29
CA GLU A 90 7.67 4.02 -18.65
C GLU A 90 6.63 3.61 -17.59
N LEU A 91 6.85 2.49 -16.88
CA LEU A 91 5.97 2.01 -15.80
C LEU A 91 6.13 2.78 -14.47
N LEU A 92 7.04 3.76 -14.42
CA LEU A 92 7.23 4.67 -13.28
C LEU A 92 6.81 6.09 -13.63
N PHE A 93 7.12 6.54 -14.84
CA PHE A 93 6.95 7.93 -15.26
C PHE A 93 5.74 8.17 -16.16
N ASN A 94 4.99 7.11 -16.53
CA ASN A 94 3.82 7.22 -17.42
C ASN A 94 4.09 8.02 -18.70
N SER A 95 5.32 7.91 -19.22
CA SER A 95 5.77 8.64 -20.41
C SER A 95 6.76 7.78 -21.18
N GLU A 96 6.40 7.45 -22.43
CA GLU A 96 7.24 6.68 -23.34
C GLU A 96 8.49 7.45 -23.79
N ALA A 97 8.44 8.78 -23.73
CA ALA A 97 9.56 9.66 -24.07
C ALA A 97 10.48 9.95 -22.88
N CYS A 98 10.16 9.45 -21.68
CA CYS A 98 10.92 9.73 -20.47
C CYS A 98 12.32 9.11 -20.54
N ARG A 99 13.32 9.96 -20.81
CA ARG A 99 14.73 9.57 -20.74
C ARG A 99 15.17 9.62 -19.29
N VAL A 100 15.34 8.45 -18.67
CA VAL A 100 15.86 8.37 -17.31
C VAL A 100 17.31 8.84 -17.30
N PRO A 101 17.66 9.85 -16.47
CA PRO A 101 19.04 10.28 -16.30
C PRO A 101 19.97 9.12 -15.98
N PHE A 102 21.15 9.11 -16.61
CA PHE A 102 22.18 8.09 -16.38
C PHE A 102 22.58 7.99 -14.90
N SER A 103 22.48 9.09 -14.17
CA SER A 103 22.75 9.16 -12.73
C SER A 103 21.83 8.20 -11.94
N PHE A 104 20.55 8.03 -12.31
CA PHE A 104 19.67 7.04 -11.69
C PHE A 104 20.11 5.61 -12.00
N VAL A 105 20.45 5.33 -13.25
CA VAL A 105 20.84 3.99 -13.72
C VAL A 105 22.17 3.54 -13.08
N SER A 106 23.11 4.46 -12.91
CA SER A 106 24.45 4.22 -12.32
C SER A 106 24.46 4.20 -10.78
N THR A 107 23.32 4.50 -10.14
CA THR A 107 23.23 4.58 -8.68
C THR A 107 23.41 3.21 -8.02
N LYS A 108 24.27 3.16 -6.99
CA LYS A 108 24.55 1.93 -6.22
C LYS A 108 23.28 1.39 -5.54
N PRO A 109 23.11 0.06 -5.41
CA PRO A 109 21.90 -0.52 -4.81
C PRO A 109 21.60 0.00 -3.40
N THR A 110 22.62 0.17 -2.56
CA THR A 110 22.48 0.66 -1.19
C THR A 110 21.94 2.09 -1.12
N MET A 111 22.22 2.91 -2.14
CA MET A 111 21.72 4.29 -2.22
C MET A 111 20.22 4.31 -2.55
N TRP A 112 19.74 3.34 -3.34
CA TRP A 112 18.30 3.14 -3.58
C TRP A 112 17.56 2.72 -2.31
N ASP A 113 18.15 1.81 -1.52
CA ASP A 113 17.56 1.38 -0.25
C ASP A 113 17.41 2.58 0.71
N SER A 114 18.46 3.38 0.88
CA SER A 114 18.41 4.59 1.71
C SER A 114 17.43 5.65 1.18
N LEU A 115 17.39 5.88 -0.13
CA LEU A 115 16.47 6.84 -0.75
C LEU A 115 15.00 6.44 -0.52
N VAL A 116 14.64 5.20 -0.88
CA VAL A 116 13.27 4.70 -0.73
C VAL A 116 12.86 4.68 0.73
N GLN A 117 13.74 4.23 1.63
CA GLN A 117 13.47 4.25 3.05
C GLN A 117 13.23 5.68 3.56
N SER A 118 14.09 6.63 3.22
CA SER A 118 13.91 8.04 3.63
C SER A 118 12.59 8.63 3.14
N LEU A 119 12.27 8.46 1.85
CA LEU A 119 11.06 9.01 1.24
C LEU A 119 9.77 8.43 1.86
N VAL A 120 9.76 7.11 2.09
CA VAL A 120 8.61 6.43 2.68
C VAL A 120 8.51 6.74 4.18
N ASP A 121 9.61 6.72 4.92
CA ASP A 121 9.62 7.02 6.36
C ASP A 121 9.17 8.47 6.63
N ASP A 122 9.56 9.43 5.80
CA ASP A 122 9.08 10.82 5.90
C ASP A 122 7.57 10.94 5.66
N SER A 123 7.04 10.19 4.69
CA SER A 123 5.61 10.13 4.42
C SER A 123 4.85 9.42 5.55
N MET A 124 5.39 8.32 6.06
CA MET A 124 4.82 7.53 7.16
C MET A 124 4.82 8.30 8.48
N ARG A 125 5.86 9.09 8.76
CA ARG A 125 5.94 9.93 9.96
C ARG A 125 4.81 10.96 10.03
N LYS A 126 4.37 11.45 8.87
CA LYS A 126 3.21 12.35 8.74
C LYS A 126 1.88 11.58 8.75
N ALA A 127 1.84 10.40 8.14
CA ALA A 127 0.63 9.58 8.06
C ALA A 127 0.22 8.96 9.40
N LEU A 128 1.16 8.32 10.10
CA LEU A 128 0.87 7.47 11.25
C LEU A 128 0.13 8.19 12.39
N PRO A 129 0.51 9.40 12.83
CA PRO A 129 -0.22 10.10 13.89
C PRO A 129 -1.70 10.34 13.53
N LEU A 130 -1.98 10.68 12.27
CA LEU A 130 -3.32 10.98 11.78
C LEU A 130 -4.18 9.71 11.72
N VAL A 131 -3.60 8.61 11.26
CA VAL A 131 -4.30 7.33 11.18
C VAL A 131 -4.55 6.76 12.58
N LEU A 132 -3.56 6.78 13.46
CA LEU A 132 -3.66 6.22 14.81
C LEU A 132 -4.69 6.98 15.67
N ASP A 133 -4.85 8.29 15.45
CA ASP A 133 -5.90 9.10 16.10
C ASP A 133 -7.33 8.69 15.68
N LYS A 134 -7.49 8.27 14.41
CA LYS A 134 -8.81 7.98 13.82
C LYS A 134 -9.19 6.49 13.87
N ARG A 135 -8.19 5.62 14.04
CA ARG A 135 -8.35 4.17 14.16
C ARG A 135 -9.03 3.81 15.49
N ARG A 136 -9.85 2.75 15.50
CA ARG A 136 -10.38 2.22 16.76
C ARG A 136 -9.37 1.31 17.43
N SER A 137 -9.37 1.27 18.76
CA SER A 137 -8.52 0.33 19.51
C SER A 137 -8.88 -1.12 19.15
N GLY A 138 -7.86 -1.94 18.98
CA GLY A 138 -7.93 -3.33 18.55
C GLY A 138 -7.97 -3.53 17.04
N GLU A 139 -8.05 -2.47 16.23
CA GLU A 139 -8.02 -2.59 14.78
C GLU A 139 -6.60 -2.63 14.24
N GLU A 140 -6.32 -3.55 13.33
CA GLU A 140 -5.06 -3.55 12.58
C GLU A 140 -5.21 -2.73 11.29
N LEU A 141 -4.08 -2.32 10.71
CA LEU A 141 -4.01 -1.52 9.49
C LEU A 141 -3.28 -2.29 8.40
N ALA A 142 -3.76 -2.19 7.17
CA ALA A 142 -3.02 -2.53 5.96
C ALA A 142 -2.45 -1.24 5.36
N ILE A 143 -1.15 -1.24 5.12
CA ILE A 143 -0.42 -0.07 4.63
C ILE A 143 0.21 -0.42 3.30
N THR A 144 -0.18 0.30 2.25
CA THR A 144 0.39 0.18 0.92
C THR A 144 1.18 1.44 0.60
N CYS A 145 2.48 1.27 0.33
CA CYS A 145 3.36 2.33 -0.14
C CYS A 145 3.61 2.12 -1.63
N LEU A 146 3.35 3.14 -2.43
CA LEU A 146 3.64 3.18 -3.86
C LEU A 146 4.60 4.34 -4.15
N VAL A 147 5.63 4.07 -4.94
CA VAL A 147 6.62 5.05 -5.39
C VAL A 147 6.48 5.20 -6.89
N SER A 148 6.10 6.40 -7.32
CA SER A 148 5.92 6.80 -8.72
C SER A 148 7.03 7.76 -9.12
N GLY A 149 7.36 7.80 -10.41
CA GLY A 149 8.15 8.88 -10.96
C GLY A 149 7.34 10.17 -11.09
N ASN A 150 8.00 11.31 -10.93
CA ASN A 150 7.46 12.65 -11.17
C ASN A 150 8.15 13.24 -12.41
N VAL A 151 7.41 13.33 -13.52
CA VAL A 151 7.95 13.78 -14.82
C VAL A 151 8.31 15.27 -14.78
N ASP A 152 7.46 16.09 -14.17
CA ASP A 152 7.66 17.54 -14.08
C ASP A 152 8.97 17.87 -13.35
N SER A 153 9.32 17.07 -12.34
CA SER A 153 10.56 17.24 -11.55
C SER A 153 11.81 16.63 -12.21
N LEU A 154 11.66 15.91 -13.32
CA LEU A 154 12.75 15.23 -14.01
C LEU A 154 13.47 16.14 -15.01
N GLU A 155 12.81 17.21 -15.48
CA GLU A 155 13.39 18.24 -16.35
C GLU A 155 14.26 19.25 -15.57
N GLU A 156 14.02 19.42 -14.26
CA GLU A 156 14.76 20.33 -13.36
C GLU A 156 15.91 19.64 -12.58
N LEU A 157 16.32 18.45 -13.05
CA LEU A 157 17.12 17.50 -12.28
C LEU A 157 18.63 17.81 -12.28
N GLU A 158 19.03 18.97 -11.79
CA GLU A 158 20.45 19.24 -11.52
C GLU A 158 20.85 18.93 -10.06
N GLU A 159 19.93 18.87 -9.08
CA GLU A 159 20.37 18.81 -7.67
C GLU A 159 19.72 17.78 -6.71
N LYS A 160 18.51 17.23 -6.95
CA LYS A 160 17.88 16.32 -5.95
C LYS A 160 17.17 15.10 -6.54
N PHE A 161 17.78 13.93 -6.36
CA PHE A 161 17.20 12.61 -6.68
C PHE A 161 15.83 12.36 -6.03
N SER A 162 15.57 12.95 -4.86
CA SER A 162 14.32 12.74 -4.11
C SER A 162 13.10 13.44 -4.72
N THR A 163 13.28 14.52 -5.49
CA THR A 163 12.15 15.25 -6.10
C THR A 163 11.61 14.55 -7.33
N ALA A 164 12.40 13.67 -7.96
CA ALA A 164 11.98 12.87 -9.10
C ALA A 164 10.96 11.77 -8.75
N PHE A 165 10.62 11.59 -7.47
CA PHE A 165 9.71 10.55 -7.02
C PHE A 165 8.60 11.09 -6.14
N ASP A 166 7.39 10.64 -6.43
CA ASP A 166 6.23 10.81 -5.55
C ASP A 166 5.99 9.54 -4.74
N VAL A 167 5.69 9.69 -3.45
CA VAL A 167 5.31 8.61 -2.55
C VAL A 167 3.84 8.70 -2.21
N TYR A 168 3.11 7.63 -2.49
CA TYR A 168 1.73 7.43 -2.08
C TYR A 168 1.68 6.44 -0.92
N VAL A 169 1.05 6.84 0.18
CA VAL A 169 0.79 5.96 1.34
C VAL A 169 -0.71 5.80 1.47
N HIS A 170 -1.22 4.63 1.12
CA HIS A 170 -2.59 4.22 1.41
C HIS A 170 -2.62 3.43 2.70
N VAL A 171 -3.48 3.83 3.63
CA VAL A 171 -3.77 3.09 4.85
C VAL A 171 -5.23 2.70 4.86
N GLY A 172 -5.52 1.45 5.18
CA GLY A 172 -6.89 0.96 5.34
C GLY A 172 -6.99 0.01 6.53
N SER A 173 -8.17 -0.11 7.14
CA SER A 173 -8.43 -1.11 8.18
C SER A 173 -8.15 -2.53 7.66
N TYR A 174 -7.51 -3.34 8.49
CA TYR A 174 -7.20 -4.74 8.22
C TYR A 174 -7.80 -5.61 9.31
N VAL A 175 -8.64 -6.55 8.92
CA VAL A 175 -9.15 -7.59 9.82
C VAL A 175 -8.39 -8.87 9.48
N PRO A 176 -7.55 -9.40 10.37
CA PRO A 176 -6.90 -10.67 10.15
C PRO A 176 -7.95 -11.75 9.89
N PRO A 177 -7.83 -12.55 8.82
CA PRO A 177 -8.72 -13.68 8.63
C PRO A 177 -8.52 -14.63 9.82
N LEU A 178 -9.60 -14.98 10.51
CA LEU A 178 -9.58 -16.02 11.53
C LEU A 178 -9.19 -17.33 10.83
N PHE A 179 -7.99 -17.83 11.11
CA PHE A 179 -7.55 -19.13 10.59
C PHE A 179 -8.52 -20.22 11.06
N GLY A 180 -9.01 -21.05 10.14
CA GLY A 180 -9.81 -22.25 10.47
C GLY A 180 -11.31 -22.18 10.18
N ILE A 181 -11.85 -21.10 9.61
CA ILE A 181 -13.24 -21.12 9.09
C ILE A 181 -13.25 -21.98 7.81
N HIS A 182 -13.94 -23.12 7.88
CA HIS A 182 -13.97 -24.19 6.86
C HIS A 182 -14.40 -23.77 5.44
N GLN A 183 -14.81 -22.51 5.25
CA GLN A 183 -15.27 -21.96 3.97
C GLN A 183 -14.30 -20.94 3.34
N ASN A 184 -13.19 -20.58 4.00
CA ASN A 184 -12.25 -19.56 3.53
C ASN A 184 -10.86 -20.15 3.23
N GLY A 185 -10.83 -21.25 2.48
CA GLY A 185 -9.60 -21.75 1.86
C GLY A 185 -9.09 -20.73 0.84
N ALA A 186 -7.77 -20.52 0.80
CA ALA A 186 -7.11 -19.59 -0.11
C ALA A 186 -7.56 -19.82 -1.55
N ARG A 187 -8.42 -18.93 -2.08
CA ARG A 187 -8.70 -18.86 -3.52
C ARG A 187 -7.49 -18.20 -4.16
N LEU A 188 -6.60 -19.02 -4.71
CA LEU A 188 -5.43 -18.57 -5.45
C LEU A 188 -5.90 -17.83 -6.71
N ALA A 189 -5.88 -16.50 -6.69
CA ALA A 189 -6.07 -15.72 -7.90
C ALA A 189 -4.79 -15.81 -8.74
N VAL A 190 -4.82 -16.60 -9.80
CA VAL A 190 -3.78 -16.62 -10.85
C VAL A 190 -4.41 -16.10 -12.13
N VAL A 191 -4.56 -14.78 -12.25
CA VAL A 191 -4.75 -14.14 -13.55
C VAL A 191 -4.13 -12.74 -13.50
N GLY A 192 -3.21 -12.51 -14.42
CA GLY A 192 -2.62 -11.22 -14.76
C GLY A 192 -1.81 -11.44 -16.04
N ARG A 193 -1.71 -10.45 -16.92
CA ARG A 193 -0.78 -10.53 -18.06
C ARG A 193 0.61 -10.79 -17.47
N GLY A 194 1.28 -11.86 -17.89
CA GLY A 194 2.58 -12.28 -17.32
C GLY A 194 3.54 -11.10 -17.15
N ARG A 195 4.36 -11.09 -16.09
CA ARG A 195 5.06 -9.85 -15.71
C ARG A 195 6.13 -9.55 -16.75
N ARG A 196 6.07 -8.37 -17.37
CA ARG A 196 7.18 -7.86 -18.22
C ARG A 196 8.51 -7.92 -17.47
N VAL A 197 8.48 -7.69 -16.14
CA VAL A 197 9.61 -7.99 -15.26
C VAL A 197 9.19 -8.81 -14.06
N ALA A 198 9.50 -10.11 -14.10
CA ALA A 198 9.01 -11.05 -13.09
C ALA A 198 9.49 -10.75 -11.66
N ASN A 199 10.62 -10.08 -11.51
CA ASN A 199 11.22 -9.80 -10.20
C ASN A 199 10.74 -8.49 -9.57
N ALA A 200 9.92 -7.67 -10.24
CA ALA A 200 9.39 -6.42 -9.71
C ALA A 200 7.89 -6.51 -9.36
N LYS A 201 7.47 -5.74 -8.35
CA LYS A 201 6.05 -5.49 -8.03
C LYS A 201 5.69 -4.04 -8.33
N TYR A 202 4.80 -3.82 -9.30
CA TYR A 202 4.43 -2.51 -9.83
C TYR A 202 2.93 -2.43 -10.12
N SER A 203 2.35 -1.24 -10.15
CA SER A 203 0.89 -1.07 -10.11
C SER A 203 0.15 -1.45 -11.40
N ASP A 204 0.73 -1.26 -12.58
CA ASP A 204 0.16 -1.73 -13.86
C ASP A 204 -0.06 -3.26 -13.90
N TRP A 205 0.64 -4.03 -13.05
CA TRP A 205 0.41 -5.47 -12.84
C TRP A 205 -1.00 -5.79 -12.33
N VAL A 206 -1.61 -4.86 -11.62
CA VAL A 206 -2.87 -5.06 -10.89
C VAL A 206 -4.07 -4.98 -11.83
N ARG A 207 -3.88 -4.47 -13.07
CA ARG A 207 -4.92 -4.31 -14.10
C ARG A 207 -5.13 -5.56 -14.96
#